data_AF-A0A2V5ZES8-F1
#
_entry.id   AF-A0A2V5ZES8-F1
#
_cell.length_a   1.000
_cell.length_b   1.000
_cell.length_c   1.000
_cell.angle_alpha   90.00
_cell.angle_beta   90.00
_cell.angle_gamma   90.00
#
_symmetry.space_group_name_H-M   'P 1'
#
loop_
_entity.id
_entity.type
_entity.pdbx_description
1 polymer ?
#
loop_
_entity_poly.entity_id
_entity_poly.type
_entity_poly.pdbx_seq_one_letter_code
_entity_poly.pdbx_strand_id
1 'polypeptide(L)' 'MSKPKGKVALDEVAKVISFLASDESSYVTGIELFVDGGFAQI' A
#
# COMPACT_ATOMS: atom_id res chain seq x y z
N MET A 1 -19.53 4.93 2.62
CA MET A 1 -18.13 4.88 2.13
C MET A 1 -17.29 5.89 2.89
N SER A 2 -16.28 5.44 3.63
CA SER A 2 -15.30 6.34 4.25
C SER A 2 -14.44 6.93 3.14
N LYS A 3 -14.44 8.26 3.01
CA LYS A 3 -13.54 8.97 2.08
C LYS A 3 -12.08 8.76 2.48
N PRO A 4 -11.13 8.84 1.53
CA PRO A 4 -9.73 8.57 1.79
C PRO A 4 -9.08 9.67 2.63
N LYS A 5 -8.12 9.30 3.48
CA LYS A 5 -7.25 10.26 4.19
C LYS A 5 -6.23 10.74 3.16
N GLY A 6 -6.45 11.94 2.60
CA GLY A 6 -5.69 12.51 1.48
C GLY A 6 -4.20 12.84 1.74
N LYS A 7 -3.49 12.03 2.54
CA LYS A 7 -2.06 12.12 2.80
C LYS A 7 -1.49 10.71 2.99
N VAL A 8 -0.43 10.40 2.24
CA VAL A 8 0.42 9.23 2.48
C VAL A 8 1.36 9.55 3.63
N ALA A 9 1.37 8.70 4.67
CA ALA A 9 2.40 8.74 5.69
C ALA A 9 3.55 7.80 5.30
N LEU A 10 4.79 8.22 5.55
CA LEU A 10 5.98 7.38 5.29
C LEU A 10 5.89 6.02 6.00
N ASP A 11 5.29 5.99 7.19
CA ASP A 11 5.06 4.77 7.96
C ASP A 11 4.16 3.76 7.24
N GLU A 12 3.16 4.22 6.48
CA GLU A 12 2.28 3.33 5.70
C GLU A 12 3.03 2.69 4.53
N VAL A 13 3.92 3.46 3.89
CA VAL A 13 4.81 2.93 2.84
C VAL A 13 5.78 1.91 3.44
N ALA A 14 6.37 2.21 4.60
CA ALA A 14 7.30 1.30 5.29
C ALA A 14 6.63 -0.04 5.67
N LYS A 15 5.38 -0.02 6.13
CA LYS A 15 4.61 -1.24 6.42
C LYS A 15 4.39 -2.08 5.16
N VAL A 16 4.02 -1.46 4.04
CA VAL A 16 3.82 -2.17 2.77
C VAL A 16 5.13 -2.79 2.28
N ILE A 17 6.25 -2.05 2.38
CA ILE A 17 7.58 -2.59 2.05
C ILE A 17 7.91 -3.78 2.94
N SER A 18 7.69 -3.67 4.26
CA SER A 18 7.94 -4.76 5.20
C SER A 18 7.11 -6.01 4.89
N PHE A 19 5.85 -5.85 4.47
CA PHE A 19 5.02 -6.96 4.02
C PHE A 19 5.58 -7.62 2.76
N LEU A 20 5.87 -6.82 1.72
CA LEU A 20 6.40 -7.32 0.44
C LEU A 20 7.80 -7.95 0.56
N ALA A 21 8.57 -7.59 1.58
CA ALA A 21 9.87 -8.18 1.87
C ALA A 21 9.78 -9.49 2.69
N SER A 22 8.59 -9.87 3.15
CA SER A 22 8.37 -11.03 4.02
C SER A 22 7.75 -12.22 3.28
N ASP A 23 7.85 -13.41 3.87
CA ASP A 23 7.28 -14.66 3.34
C ASP A 23 5.73 -14.63 3.24
N GLU A 24 5.07 -13.74 3.98
CA GLU A 24 3.62 -13.51 3.91
C GLU A 24 3.17 -13.05 2.52
N SER A 25 4.10 -12.49 1.72
CA SER A 25 3.85 -12.05 0.36
C SER A 25 4.25 -13.07 -0.72
N SER A 26 4.53 -14.33 -0.35
CA SER A 26 5.02 -15.39 -1.26
C SER A 26 4.18 -15.64 -2.53
N TYR A 27 2.90 -15.27 -2.52
CA TYR A 27 1.99 -15.37 -3.68
C TYR A 27 1.71 -14.03 -4.37
N VAL A 28 2.27 -12.93 -3.87
CA VAL A 28 2.05 -11.57 -4.39
C VAL A 28 3.22 -11.22 -5.31
N THR A 29 3.04 -11.42 -6.62
CA THR A 29 4.07 -11.18 -7.64
C THR A 29 3.47 -10.55 -8.90
N GLY A 30 4.29 -9.81 -9.64
CA GLY A 30 3.89 -9.20 -10.91
C GLY A 30 2.83 -8.11 -10.80
N ILE A 31 2.72 -7.47 -9.63
CA ILE A 31 1.74 -6.40 -9.38
C ILE A 31 2.43 -5.05 -9.15
N GLU A 32 1.67 -3.98 -9.39
CA GLU A 32 1.97 -2.64 -8.90
C GLU A 32 1.01 -2.30 -7.75
N LEU A 33 1.55 -1.97 -6.59
CA LEU A 33 0.77 -1.63 -5.40
C LEU A 33 0.91 -0.15 -5.07
N PHE A 34 -0.17 0.61 -5.25
CA PHE A 34 -0.22 2.04 -4.94
C PHE A 34 -0.52 2.26 -3.45
N VAL A 35 0.34 3.06 -2.80
CA VAL A 35 0.15 3.52 -1.42
C VAL A 35 0.00 5.04 -1.46
N ASP A 36 -1.17 5.51 -1.88
CA ASP A 36 -1.45 6.92 -2.17
C ASP A 36 -2.51 7.56 -1.26
N GLY A 37 -2.99 6.80 -0.26
CA GLY A 37 -4.06 7.25 0.62
C GLY A 37 -5.41 7.38 -0.08
N GLY A 38 -5.63 6.65 -1.19
CA GLY A 38 -6.86 6.64 -1.99
C GLY A 38 -7.01 7.85 -2.89
N PHE A 39 -5.91 8.51 -3.24
CA PHE A 39 -5.89 9.70 -4.10
C PHE A 39 -6.35 9.39 -5.52
N ALA A 40 -5.93 8.26 -6.09
CA ALA A 40 -6.25 7.84 -7.44
C ALA A 40 -7.50 6.95 -7.55
N GLN A 41 -8.28 6.79 -6.47
CA GLN A 41 -9.46 5.93 -6.46
C GLN A 41 -10.68 6.67 -7.07
N ILE A 42 -11.18 6.19 -8.22
CA ILE A 42 -12.39 6.67 -8.92
C ILE A 42 -13.65 6.03 -8.33
#